data_AF-A0A364Y2G8-F1
#
_entry.id   AF-A0A364Y2G8-F1
#
_cell.length_a   1.000
_cell.length_b   1.000
_cell.length_c   1.000
_cell.angle_alpha   90.00
_cell.angle_beta   90.00
_cell.angle_gamma   90.00
#
_symmetry.space_group_name_H-M   'P 1'
#
loop_
_entity.id
_entity.type
_entity.pdbx_description
1 polymer ?
#
loop_
_entity_poly.entity_id
_entity_poly.type
_entity_poly.pdbx_seq_one_letter_code
_entity_poly.pdbx_strand_id
1 'polypeptide(L)'
;MVKRFVLTPRNIFLVDALGAFLSFSFLLVILLKFNGYIGMPNFLLTLLLIIALLLGLFSASCFLLVSRLWRSLLLTVIGLNVCYCLVTLVLVIFHLKDLKPLGVIYFFGEIIVISTLVMVEWSVWRDAWSIK
;
A
#
# COMPACT_ATOMS: atom_id res chain seq x y z
N MET A 1 23.41 -5.49 -4.37
CA MET A 1 23.43 -5.05 -2.96
C MET A 1 22.03 -4.89 -2.37
N VAL A 2 21.11 -4.17 -3.04
CA VAL A 2 19.72 -3.95 -2.59
C VAL A 2 18.95 -5.24 -2.27
N LYS A 3 19.08 -6.28 -3.11
CA LYS A 3 18.43 -7.58 -2.87
C LYS A 3 18.78 -8.22 -1.51
N ARG A 4 20.00 -8.07 -1.00
CA ARG A 4 20.41 -8.64 0.31
C ARG A 4 19.80 -7.90 1.51
N PHE A 5 19.50 -6.62 1.36
CA PHE A 5 18.95 -5.80 2.45
C PHE A 5 17.45 -6.03 2.64
N VAL A 6 16.71 -6.31 1.56
CA VAL A 6 15.26 -6.57 1.58
C VAL A 6 14.93 -8.03 1.92
N LEU A 7 15.93 -8.92 2.03
CA LEU A 7 15.71 -10.35 2.29
C LEU A 7 15.39 -10.69 3.75
N THR A 8 15.51 -9.74 4.69
CA THR A 8 15.09 -9.98 6.08
C THR A 8 13.61 -9.62 6.24
N PRO A 9 12.79 -10.48 6.89
CA PRO A 9 11.36 -10.20 7.09
C PRO A 9 11.11 -8.84 7.73
N ARG A 10 11.97 -8.47 8.68
CA ARG A 10 11.92 -7.18 9.37
C ARG A 10 12.04 -6.01 8.38
N ASN A 11 13.00 -6.02 7.47
CA ASN A 11 13.19 -4.90 6.56
C ASN A 11 12.04 -4.77 5.55
N ILE A 12 11.36 -5.87 5.20
CA ILE A 12 10.19 -5.85 4.33
C ILE A 12 9.04 -5.10 5.00
N PHE A 13 8.70 -5.45 6.24
CA PHE A 13 7.65 -4.74 7.00
C PHE A 13 7.98 -3.25 7.19
N LEU A 14 9.26 -2.90 7.33
CA LEU A 14 9.68 -1.50 7.41
C LEU A 14 9.44 -0.75 6.10
N VAL A 15 9.81 -1.35 4.97
CA VAL A 15 9.62 -0.76 3.63
C VAL A 15 8.13 -0.59 3.34
N ASP A 16 7.30 -1.59 3.65
CA ASP A 16 5.85 -1.51 3.48
C ASP A 16 5.23 -0.44 4.37
N ALA A 17 5.59 -0.39 5.67
CA ALA A 17 5.10 0.65 6.58
C ALA A 17 5.47 2.07 6.10
N LEU A 18 6.71 2.28 5.65
CA LEU A 18 7.14 3.55 5.08
C LEU A 18 6.38 3.90 3.79
N GLY A 19 6.15 2.91 2.93
CA GLY A 19 5.34 3.07 1.73
C GLY A 19 3.90 3.48 2.03
N ALA A 20 3.25 2.78 2.97
CA ALA A 20 1.88 3.08 3.40
C ALA A 20 1.76 4.47 4.06
N PHE A 21 2.72 4.87 4.90
CA PHE A 21 2.74 6.24 5.45
C PHE A 21 3.02 7.31 4.40
N LEU A 22 3.79 7.00 3.36
CA LEU A 22 3.99 7.89 2.23
C LEU A 22 2.69 8.08 1.44
N SER A 23 1.98 6.99 1.12
CA SER A 23 0.64 7.05 0.50
C SER A 23 -0.36 7.82 1.36
N PHE A 24 -0.39 7.58 2.68
CA PHE A 24 -1.19 8.36 3.62
C PHE A 24 -0.87 9.85 3.54
N SER A 25 0.41 10.21 3.52
CA SER A 25 0.85 11.60 3.47
C SER A 25 0.43 12.28 2.17
N PHE A 26 0.53 11.59 1.04
CA PHE A 26 0.06 12.09 -0.25
C PHE A 26 -1.46 12.25 -0.30
N LEU A 27 -2.22 11.26 0.18
CA LEU A 27 -3.68 11.35 0.29
C LEU A 27 -4.10 12.50 1.21
N LEU A 28 -3.37 12.75 2.30
CA LEU A 28 -3.64 13.85 3.22
C LEU A 28 -3.42 15.21 2.54
N VAL A 29 -2.30 15.36 1.83
CA VAL A 29 -2.01 16.58 1.04
C VAL A 29 -3.05 16.79 -0.05
N ILE A 30 -3.47 15.72 -0.72
CA ILE A 30 -4.54 15.73 -1.72
C ILE A 30 -5.85 16.21 -1.09
N LEU A 31 -6.26 15.61 0.02
CA LEU A 31 -7.52 15.93 0.69
C LEU A 31 -7.57 17.38 1.16
N LEU A 32 -6.46 17.90 1.70
CA LEU A 32 -6.41 19.25 2.29
C LEU A 32 -6.18 20.37 1.27
N LYS A 33 -5.36 20.14 0.23
CA LYS A 33 -4.90 21.22 -0.67
C LYS A 33 -5.26 21.00 -2.14
N PHE A 34 -5.31 19.77 -2.62
CA PHE A 34 -5.47 19.46 -4.05
C PHE A 34 -6.79 18.79 -4.42
N ASN A 35 -7.76 18.79 -3.51
CA ASN A 35 -9.02 18.10 -3.71
C ASN A 35 -9.74 18.55 -5.00
N GLY A 36 -9.78 19.87 -5.22
CA GLY A 36 -10.33 20.46 -6.44
C GLY A 36 -9.58 20.09 -7.73
N TYR A 37 -8.35 19.56 -7.66
CA TYR A 37 -7.56 19.11 -8.81
C TYR A 37 -7.60 17.60 -9.05
N ILE A 38 -8.15 16.81 -8.12
CA ILE A 38 -8.26 15.35 -8.23
C ILE A 38 -9.65 14.94 -8.72
N GLY A 39 -10.72 15.54 -8.18
CA GLY A 39 -12.10 15.22 -8.59
C GLY A 39 -12.72 13.98 -7.93
N MET A 40 -12.01 13.34 -6.99
CA MET A 40 -12.56 12.24 -6.19
C MET A 40 -13.34 12.79 -4.99
N PRO A 41 -14.54 12.25 -4.65
CA PRO A 41 -15.30 12.66 -3.48
C PRO A 41 -14.51 12.58 -2.17
N ASN A 42 -14.68 13.61 -1.32
CA ASN A 42 -13.91 13.76 -0.07
C ASN A 42 -14.04 12.56 0.86
N PHE A 43 -15.25 11.96 0.94
CA PHE A 43 -15.48 10.82 1.81
C PHE A 43 -14.70 9.57 1.35
N LEU A 44 -14.52 9.38 0.03
CA LEU A 44 -13.72 8.29 -0.53
C LEU A 44 -12.22 8.51 -0.33
N LEU A 45 -11.75 9.75 -0.52
CA LEU A 45 -10.37 10.13 -0.19
C LEU A 45 -10.07 9.89 1.29
N THR A 46 -11.02 10.23 2.16
CA THR A 46 -10.89 10.03 3.62
C THR A 46 -10.87 8.55 3.96
N LEU A 47 -11.70 7.73 3.31
CA LEU A 47 -11.68 6.27 3.44
C LEU A 47 -10.31 5.68 3.05
N LEU A 48 -9.79 6.03 1.87
CA LEU A 48 -8.48 5.55 1.40
C LEU A 48 -7.34 6.00 2.33
N LEU A 49 -7.43 7.22 2.85
CA LEU A 49 -6.47 7.77 3.80
C LEU A 49 -6.47 6.99 5.12
N ILE A 50 -7.65 6.68 5.67
CA ILE A 50 -7.76 5.87 6.90
C ILE A 50 -7.20 4.46 6.66
N ILE A 51 -7.53 3.84 5.51
CA ILE A 51 -7.00 2.51 5.19
C ILE A 51 -5.47 2.55 5.10
N ALA A 52 -4.89 3.52 4.37
CA ALA A 52 -3.43 3.65 4.26
C ALA A 52 -2.76 3.84 5.64
N LEU A 53 -3.38 4.61 6.54
CA LEU A 53 -2.90 4.77 7.90
C LEU A 53 -2.92 3.45 8.69
N LEU A 54 -4.03 2.70 8.62
CA LEU A 54 -4.17 1.43 9.31
C LEU A 54 -3.18 0.38 8.78
N LEU A 55 -2.95 0.34 7.46
CA LEU A 55 -1.93 -0.52 6.85
C LEU A 55 -0.53 -0.16 7.35
N GLY A 56 -0.17 1.13 7.34
CA GLY A 56 1.12 1.59 7.85
C GLY A 56 1.33 1.24 9.33
N LEU A 57 0.31 1.41 10.17
CA LEU A 57 0.35 1.03 11.58
C LEU A 57 0.46 -0.49 11.78
N PHE A 58 -0.28 -1.27 10.99
CA PHE A 58 -0.22 -2.73 11.04
C PHE A 58 1.17 -3.25 10.67
N SER A 59 1.74 -2.75 9.57
CA SER A 59 3.07 -3.14 9.11
C SER A 59 4.18 -2.64 10.04
N ALA A 60 4.05 -1.44 10.60
CA ALA A 60 4.97 -0.94 11.64
C ALA A 60 4.91 -1.80 12.91
N SER A 61 3.71 -2.24 13.32
CA SER A 61 3.54 -3.17 14.43
C SER A 61 4.22 -4.52 14.14
N CYS A 62 4.05 -5.05 12.92
CA CYS A 62 4.72 -6.28 12.48
C CYS A 62 6.24 -6.14 12.48
N PHE A 63 6.78 -4.96 12.13
CA PHE A 63 8.22 -4.66 12.21
C PHE A 63 8.77 -4.72 13.64
N LEU A 64 8.02 -4.17 14.61
CA LEU A 64 8.41 -4.16 16.03
C LEU A 64 8.24 -5.54 16.69
N LEU A 65 7.23 -6.28 16.26
CA LEU A 65 6.81 -7.56 16.84
C LEU A 65 7.24 -8.77 15.98
N VAL A 66 8.31 -8.64 15.17
CA VAL A 66 8.80 -9.72 14.30
C VAL A 66 8.95 -11.00 15.12
N SER A 67 8.03 -11.94 14.88
CA SER A 67 7.90 -13.19 15.61
C SER A 67 8.10 -14.38 14.68
N ARG A 68 8.04 -15.59 15.23
CA ARG A 68 8.09 -16.85 14.47
C ARG A 68 7.00 -16.95 13.38
N LEU A 69 5.94 -16.13 13.49
CA LEU A 69 4.80 -16.08 12.57
C LEU A 69 4.95 -15.05 11.43
N TRP A 70 6.14 -14.50 11.20
CA TRP A 70 6.39 -13.47 10.18
C TRP A 70 5.85 -13.83 8.77
N ARG A 71 5.84 -15.11 8.40
CA ARG A 71 5.31 -15.57 7.10
C ARG A 71 3.81 -15.35 6.97
N SER A 72 3.05 -15.70 8.01
CA SER A 72 1.60 -15.50 8.03
C SER A 72 1.27 -14.01 8.05
N LEU A 73 2.03 -13.21 8.82
CA LEU A 73 1.88 -11.76 8.84
C LEU A 73 2.16 -11.14 7.47
N LEU A 74 3.22 -11.58 6.78
CA LEU A 74 3.55 -11.09 5.43
C LEU A 74 2.44 -11.43 4.43
N LEU A 75 1.85 -12.62 4.50
CA LEU A 75 0.71 -12.98 3.65
C LEU A 75 -0.51 -12.10 3.92
N THR A 76 -0.75 -11.74 5.19
CA THR A 76 -1.81 -10.79 5.55
C THR A 76 -1.55 -9.40 4.96
N VAL A 77 -0.32 -8.88 5.06
CA VAL A 77 0.06 -7.59 4.45
C VAL A 77 -0.16 -7.61 2.94
N ILE A 78 0.30 -8.66 2.26
CA ILE A 78 0.06 -8.85 0.82
C ILE A 78 -1.43 -8.80 0.51
N GLY A 79 -2.25 -9.59 1.23
CA GLY A 79 -3.69 -9.63 1.01
C GLY A 79 -4.36 -8.26 1.22
N LEU A 80 -3.95 -7.53 2.25
CA LEU A 80 -4.45 -6.18 2.53
C LEU A 80 -4.06 -5.16 1.45
N ASN A 81 -2.82 -5.18 0.98
CA ASN A 81 -2.34 -4.32 -0.11
C ASN A 81 -3.07 -4.63 -1.43
N VAL A 82 -3.31 -5.91 -1.74
CA VAL A 82 -4.13 -6.30 -2.92
C VAL A 82 -5.55 -5.78 -2.77
N CYS A 83 -6.19 -5.98 -1.62
CA CYS A 83 -7.53 -5.45 -1.35
C CYS A 83 -7.57 -3.92 -1.51
N TYR A 84 -6.57 -3.20 -0.99
CA TYR A 84 -6.46 -1.76 -1.16
C TYR A 84 -6.38 -1.36 -2.63
N CYS A 85 -5.50 -1.98 -3.42
CA CYS A 85 -5.40 -1.72 -4.86
C CYS A 85 -6.70 -2.00 -5.59
N LEU A 86 -7.41 -3.09 -5.25
CA LEU A 86 -8.71 -3.41 -5.85
C LEU A 86 -9.77 -2.36 -5.51
N VAL A 87 -9.85 -1.93 -4.24
CA VAL A 87 -10.76 -0.86 -3.82
C VAL A 87 -10.43 0.43 -4.58
N THR A 88 -9.17 0.85 -4.62
CA THR A 88 -8.75 2.05 -5.36
C THR A 88 -9.09 1.95 -6.84
N LEU A 89 -8.83 0.81 -7.48
CA LEU A 89 -9.15 0.58 -8.89
C LEU A 89 -10.66 0.67 -9.16
N VAL A 90 -11.47 0.04 -8.31
CA VAL A 90 -12.94 0.11 -8.39
C VAL A 90 -13.40 1.57 -8.28
N LEU A 91 -12.90 2.32 -7.29
CA LEU A 91 -13.24 3.73 -7.12
C LEU A 91 -12.86 4.57 -8.35
N VAL A 92 -11.69 4.34 -8.92
CA VAL A 92 -11.22 5.02 -10.14
C VAL A 92 -12.14 4.73 -11.33
N ILE A 93 -12.54 3.48 -11.54
CA ILE A 93 -13.43 3.10 -12.65
C ILE A 93 -14.82 3.72 -12.46
N PHE A 94 -15.38 3.67 -11.25
CA PHE A 94 -16.71 4.22 -10.97
C PHE A 94 -16.75 5.75 -11.11
N HIS A 95 -15.68 6.46 -10.74
CA HIS A 95 -15.62 7.92 -10.75
C HIS A 95 -14.79 8.47 -11.91
N LEU A 96 -14.54 7.66 -12.95
CA LEU A 96 -13.65 8.03 -14.06
C LEU A 96 -14.11 9.30 -14.79
N LYS A 97 -15.42 9.57 -14.80
CA LYS A 97 -16.01 10.77 -15.41
C LYS A 97 -15.81 12.04 -14.57
N ASP A 98 -15.74 11.90 -13.26
CA ASP A 98 -15.57 13.01 -12.31
C ASP A 98 -14.09 13.28 -12.02
N LEU A 99 -13.26 12.24 -12.15
CA LEU A 99 -11.82 12.29 -11.96
C LEU A 99 -11.15 13.19 -12.99
N LYS A 100 -10.30 14.08 -12.49
CA LYS A 100 -9.43 14.91 -13.33
C LYS A 100 -8.21 14.10 -13.76
N PRO A 101 -7.52 14.50 -14.85
CA PRO A 101 -6.33 13.80 -15.34
C PRO A 101 -5.26 13.59 -14.26
N LEU A 102 -5.06 14.57 -13.38
CA LEU A 102 -4.13 14.46 -12.24
C LEU A 102 -4.55 13.38 -11.24
N GLY A 103 -5.85 13.25 -10.97
CA GLY A 103 -6.40 12.21 -10.10
C GLY A 103 -6.17 10.83 -10.68
N VAL A 104 -6.45 10.64 -11.97
CA VAL A 104 -6.20 9.38 -12.67
C VAL A 104 -4.73 8.99 -12.60
N ILE A 105 -3.81 9.91 -12.93
CA ILE A 105 -2.36 9.66 -12.87
C ILE A 105 -1.93 9.28 -11.46
N TYR A 106 -2.42 9.99 -10.43
CA TYR A 106 -2.08 9.69 -9.04
C TYR A 106 -2.52 8.28 -8.63
N PHE A 107 -3.79 7.92 -8.79
CA PHE A 107 -4.30 6.63 -8.33
C PHE A 107 -3.75 5.46 -9.13
N PHE A 108 -3.57 5.60 -10.45
CA PHE A 108 -2.88 4.57 -11.23
C PHE A 108 -1.41 4.42 -10.83
N GLY A 109 -0.71 5.54 -10.57
CA GLY A 109 0.65 5.51 -10.06
C GLY A 109 0.74 4.80 -8.71
N GLU A 110 -0.18 5.08 -7.80
CA GLU A 110 -0.30 4.42 -6.50
C GLU A 110 -0.52 2.90 -6.65
N ILE A 111 -1.46 2.48 -7.52
CA ILE A 111 -1.71 1.07 -7.83
C ILE A 111 -0.44 0.38 -8.36
N ILE A 112 0.30 1.01 -9.28
CA ILE A 112 1.53 0.44 -9.85
C ILE A 112 2.60 0.27 -8.78
N VAL A 113 2.80 1.28 -7.94
CA VAL A 113 3.81 1.26 -6.86
C VAL A 113 3.49 0.14 -5.87
N ILE A 114 2.25 0.07 -5.38
CA ILE A 114 1.84 -0.94 -4.40
C ILE A 114 1.84 -2.34 -5.03
N SER A 115 1.40 -2.49 -6.28
CA SER A 115 1.45 -3.79 -6.98
C SER A 115 2.90 -4.28 -7.12
N THR A 116 3.84 -3.39 -7.40
CA THR A 116 5.27 -3.74 -7.48
C THR A 116 5.80 -4.20 -6.12
N LEU A 117 5.41 -3.53 -5.04
CA LEU A 117 5.76 -3.94 -3.67
C LEU A 117 5.20 -5.32 -3.35
N VAL A 118 3.91 -5.56 -3.63
CA VAL A 118 3.24 -6.86 -3.44
C VAL A 118 3.96 -7.98 -4.19
N MET A 119 4.44 -7.74 -5.42
CA MET A 119 5.20 -8.76 -6.16
C MET A 119 6.53 -9.11 -5.47
N VAL A 120 7.20 -8.13 -4.87
CA VAL A 120 8.43 -8.35 -4.09
C VAL A 120 8.12 -9.13 -2.82
N GLU A 121 7.09 -8.74 -2.07
CA GLU A 121 6.65 -9.42 -0.84
C GLU A 121 6.25 -10.87 -1.12
N TRP A 122 5.50 -11.11 -2.19
CA TRP A 122 5.09 -12.44 -2.63
C TRP A 122 6.29 -13.32 -3.00
N SER A 123 7.28 -12.76 -3.71
CA SER A 123 8.52 -13.49 -4.01
C SER A 123 9.22 -13.93 -2.74
N VAL A 124 9.35 -13.05 -1.75
CA VAL A 124 10.01 -13.40 -0.48
C VAL A 124 9.21 -14.44 0.31
N TRP A 125 7.88 -14.30 0.36
CA TRP A 125 7.02 -15.28 1.01
C TRP A 125 7.15 -16.68 0.38
N ARG A 126 7.14 -16.75 -0.96
CA ARG A 126 7.28 -17.99 -1.72
C ARG A 126 8.67 -18.62 -1.54
N ASP A 127 9.73 -17.83 -1.65
CA ASP A 127 11.11 -18.34 -1.55
C ASP A 127 11.41 -18.82 -0.12
N ALA A 128 10.71 -18.32 0.88
CA ALA A 128 10.76 -18.86 2.24
C ALA A 128 10.06 -20.24 2.36
N TRP A 129 9.07 -20.52 1.52
CA TRP A 129 8.36 -21.81 1.49
C TRP A 129 9.20 -22.93 0.88
N SER A 130 10.03 -22.65 -0.13
CA SER A 130 10.83 -23.65 -0.85
C SER A 130 12.06 -24.19 -0.11
N ILE A 131 12.40 -23.63 1.07
CA ILE A 131 13.57 -24.02 1.87
C ILE A 131 13.20 -25.01 3.01
N LYS A 132 11.93 -25.42 3.09
CA LYS A 132 11.47 -26.51 3.98
C LYS A 132 11.17 -27.75 3.16
#